data_AF-A0A1Q9P7Y7-F1
#
_entry.id   AF-A0A1Q9P7Y7-F1
#
_cell.length_a   1.000
_cell.length_b   1.000
_cell.length_c   1.000
_cell.angle_alpha   90.00
_cell.angle_beta   90.00
_cell.angle_gamma   90.00
#
_symmetry.space_group_name_H-M   'P 1'
#
loop_
_entity.id
_entity.type
_entity.pdbx_description
1 polymer ?
#
loop_
_entity_poly.entity_id
_entity_poly.type
_entity_poly.pdbx_seq_one_letter_code
_entity_poly.pdbx_strand_id
1 'polypeptide(L)'
;MVLVYLSAPIIKKSSRKDDFCNRVVTILEDLGLTVFAPQLLGPAEPEEIYRRDVHNVRMCDFVLTEVSDPSLGVGMEIMLAIELMRPVLMFFDGEIESLSKMVRGADGKVLIEYNTLEDVEKKLRAHNLENLIVQKCPVCDAQVAEVLEEGLKCIGCGSGGHQVTV
;
A
#
# COMPACT_ATOMS: atom_id res chain seq x y z
N MET A 1 12.67 7.00 -10.70
CA MET A 1 11.41 6.32 -11.03
C MET A 1 11.01 5.53 -9.82
N VAL A 2 9.82 5.78 -9.29
CA VAL A 2 9.36 5.23 -8.02
C VAL A 2 8.85 3.81 -8.24
N LEU A 3 9.24 2.89 -7.36
CA LEU A 3 8.88 1.48 -7.39
C LEU A 3 7.85 1.18 -6.29
N VAL A 4 6.69 0.68 -6.72
CA VAL A 4 5.60 0.24 -5.85
C VAL A 4 5.59 -1.28 -5.76
N TYR A 5 5.58 -1.82 -4.56
CA TYR A 5 5.28 -3.23 -4.33
C TYR A 5 3.79 -3.40 -4.09
N LEU A 6 3.09 -4.06 -5.01
CA LEU A 6 1.65 -4.30 -4.93
C LEU A 6 1.38 -5.69 -4.34
N SER A 7 0.75 -5.74 -3.16
CA SER A 7 0.50 -6.97 -2.41
C SER A 7 -1.00 -7.26 -2.29
N ALA A 8 -1.41 -8.51 -2.53
CA ALA A 8 -2.79 -8.96 -2.31
C ALA A 8 -2.84 -10.47 -2.05
N PRO A 9 -3.94 -11.03 -1.49
CA PRO A 9 -4.07 -12.47 -1.30
C PRO A 9 -4.03 -13.26 -2.63
N ILE A 10 -3.15 -14.27 -2.72
CA ILE A 10 -2.93 -15.08 -3.94
C ILE A 10 -3.51 -16.50 -3.81
N ILE A 11 -3.34 -17.12 -2.64
CA ILE A 11 -3.52 -18.58 -2.47
C ILE A 11 -4.99 -19.01 -2.54
N LYS A 12 -5.89 -18.29 -1.86
CA LYS A 12 -7.31 -18.63 -1.83
C LYS A 12 -8.02 -17.93 -2.98
N LYS A 13 -8.54 -18.70 -3.94
CA LYS A 13 -9.25 -18.15 -5.11
C LYS A 13 -10.39 -17.21 -4.74
N SER A 14 -11.15 -17.52 -3.68
CA SER A 14 -12.25 -16.69 -3.19
C SER A 14 -11.82 -15.33 -2.64
N SER A 15 -10.55 -15.21 -2.23
CA SER A 15 -9.98 -14.00 -1.64
C SER A 15 -9.06 -13.27 -2.62
N ARG A 16 -8.90 -13.76 -3.86
CA ARG A 16 -8.09 -13.08 -4.87
C ARG A 16 -8.75 -11.78 -5.26
N LYS A 17 -7.96 -10.71 -5.24
CA LYS A 17 -8.39 -9.35 -5.56
C LYS A 17 -7.91 -8.96 -6.97
N ASP A 18 -8.19 -9.81 -7.95
CA ASP A 18 -7.65 -9.70 -9.31
C ASP A 18 -8.06 -8.38 -9.99
N ASP A 19 -9.34 -8.00 -9.91
CA ASP A 19 -9.85 -6.75 -10.49
C ASP A 19 -9.23 -5.52 -9.84
N PHE A 20 -9.08 -5.54 -8.50
CA PHE A 20 -8.37 -4.51 -7.75
C PHE A 20 -6.92 -4.41 -8.20
N CYS A 21 -6.20 -5.54 -8.28
CA CYS A 21 -4.79 -5.56 -8.66
C CYS A 21 -4.58 -5.02 -10.07
N ASN A 22 -5.37 -5.49 -11.04
CA ASN A 22 -5.27 -5.03 -12.42
C ASN A 22 -5.55 -3.52 -12.52
N ARG A 23 -6.59 -3.04 -11.84
CA ARG A 23 -6.94 -1.61 -11.85
C ARG A 23 -5.85 -0.76 -11.20
N VAL A 24 -5.31 -1.18 -10.06
CA VAL A 24 -4.22 -0.47 -9.38
C VAL A 24 -2.95 -0.43 -10.24
N VAL A 25 -2.56 -1.53 -10.89
CA VAL A 25 -1.42 -1.53 -11.82
C VAL A 25 -1.62 -0.49 -12.91
N THR A 26 -2.76 -0.49 -13.61
CA THR A 26 -3.05 0.49 -14.65
C THR A 26 -2.97 1.93 -14.12
N ILE A 27 -3.56 2.24 -12.96
CA ILE A 27 -3.55 3.59 -12.41
C ILE A 27 -2.12 4.04 -12.07
N LEU A 28 -1.33 3.18 -11.43
CA LEU A 28 0.03 3.53 -11.02
C LEU A 28 0.96 3.71 -12.23
N GLU A 29 0.82 2.86 -13.25
CA GLU A 29 1.57 2.98 -14.51
C GLU A 29 1.17 4.26 -15.27
N ASP A 30 -0.12 4.61 -15.31
CA ASP A 30 -0.60 5.90 -15.87
C ASP A 30 -0.01 7.11 -15.13
N LEU A 31 0.29 6.97 -13.84
CA LEU A 31 0.95 7.97 -13.01
C LEU A 31 2.48 7.96 -13.18
N GLY A 32 3.04 7.11 -14.04
CA GLY A 32 4.48 7.03 -14.30
C GLY A 32 5.28 6.22 -13.28
N LEU A 33 4.61 5.44 -12.42
CA LEU A 33 5.22 4.62 -11.38
C LEU A 33 5.49 3.22 -11.93
N THR A 34 6.56 2.57 -11.46
CA THR A 34 6.81 1.15 -11.73
C THR A 34 6.15 0.30 -10.68
N VAL A 35 5.46 -0.77 -11.09
CA VAL A 35 4.76 -1.67 -10.17
C VAL A 35 5.34 -3.07 -10.24
N PHE A 36 5.71 -3.62 -9.09
CA PHE A 36 5.96 -5.04 -8.93
C PHE A 36 4.74 -5.72 -8.30
N ALA A 37 4.11 -6.64 -9.03
CA ALA A 37 2.86 -7.30 -8.65
C ALA A 37 2.99 -8.83 -8.70
N PRO A 38 3.38 -9.51 -7.60
CA PRO A 38 3.62 -10.95 -7.55
C PRO A 38 2.43 -11.81 -8.01
N GLN A 39 1.21 -11.36 -7.75
CA GLN A 39 -0.05 -12.03 -8.09
C GLN A 39 -0.30 -12.16 -9.59
N LEU A 40 0.39 -11.36 -10.42
CA LEU A 40 0.32 -11.43 -11.88
C LEU A 40 1.39 -12.36 -12.47
N LEU A 41 2.30 -12.87 -11.63
CA LEU A 41 3.36 -13.77 -12.05
C LEU A 41 2.87 -15.22 -12.10
N GLY A 42 3.51 -16.01 -12.96
CA GLY A 42 3.28 -17.45 -13.04
C GLY A 42 3.78 -18.21 -11.81
N PRO A 43 3.51 -19.52 -11.73
CA PRO A 43 4.01 -20.37 -10.67
C PRO A 43 5.54 -20.40 -10.66
N ALA A 44 6.12 -20.47 -9.46
CA ALA A 44 7.54 -20.62 -9.22
C ALA A 44 7.77 -21.44 -7.94
N GLU A 45 9.01 -21.88 -7.72
CA GLU A 45 9.35 -22.62 -6.51
C GLU A 45 9.21 -21.74 -5.25
N PRO A 46 8.79 -22.29 -4.09
CA PRO A 46 8.57 -21.51 -2.88
C PRO A 46 9.77 -20.65 -2.44
N GLU A 47 10.99 -21.18 -2.59
CA GLU A 47 12.22 -20.44 -2.25
C GLU A 47 12.46 -19.25 -3.19
N GLU A 48 12.14 -19.41 -4.48
CA GLU A 48 12.25 -18.34 -5.47
C GLU A 48 11.23 -17.24 -5.16
N ILE A 49 9.97 -17.61 -4.91
CA ILE A 49 8.91 -16.67 -4.51
C ILE A 49 9.34 -15.88 -3.27
N TYR A 50 9.78 -16.57 -2.23
CA TYR A 50 10.21 -15.92 -0.98
C TYR A 50 11.36 -14.93 -1.23
N ARG A 51 12.43 -15.35 -1.91
CA ARG A 51 13.60 -14.49 -2.16
C ARG A 51 13.24 -13.29 -3.04
N ARG A 52 12.47 -13.52 -4.11
CA ARG A 52 12.00 -12.49 -5.04
C ARG A 52 11.15 -11.46 -4.31
N ASP A 53 10.16 -11.90 -3.55
CA ASP A 53 9.17 -11.00 -2.95
C ASP A 53 9.82 -10.19 -1.80
N VAL A 54 10.63 -10.83 -0.95
CA VAL A 54 11.43 -10.13 0.08
C VAL A 54 12.39 -9.12 -0.55
N HIS A 55 13.04 -9.46 -1.66
CA HIS A 55 13.92 -8.53 -2.36
C HIS A 55 13.14 -7.31 -2.87
N ASN A 56 12.00 -7.52 -3.51
CA ASN A 56 11.21 -6.41 -4.06
C ASN A 56 10.60 -5.51 -2.97
N VAL A 57 10.18 -6.06 -1.83
CA VAL A 57 9.75 -5.23 -0.67
C VAL A 57 10.91 -4.39 -0.12
N ARG A 58 12.14 -4.90 -0.13
CA ARG A 58 13.31 -4.12 0.32
C ARG A 58 13.65 -2.96 -0.62
N MET A 59 13.44 -3.18 -1.91
CA MET A 59 13.82 -2.24 -2.96
C MET A 59 12.73 -1.24 -3.31
N CYS A 60 11.46 -1.50 -2.96
CA CYS A 60 10.37 -0.57 -3.26
C CYS A 60 10.47 0.71 -2.43
N ASP A 61 9.88 1.78 -2.97
CA ASP A 61 9.73 3.05 -2.27
C ASP A 61 8.54 3.02 -1.31
N PHE A 62 7.47 2.31 -1.67
CA PHE A 62 6.34 2.05 -0.78
C PHE A 62 5.60 0.75 -1.16
N VAL A 63 4.80 0.24 -0.22
CA VAL A 63 3.90 -0.90 -0.43
C VAL A 63 2.47 -0.39 -0.59
N LEU A 64 1.76 -0.91 -1.58
CA LEU A 64 0.31 -0.79 -1.70
C LEU A 64 -0.30 -2.18 -1.53
N THR A 65 -1.25 -2.35 -0.64
CA THR A 65 -1.78 -3.68 -0.31
C THR A 65 -3.29 -3.69 -0.10
N GLU A 66 -3.94 -4.77 -0.54
CA GLU A 66 -5.35 -5.07 -0.25
C GLU A 66 -5.44 -6.01 0.95
N VAL A 67 -6.18 -5.62 1.99
CA VAL A 67 -6.17 -6.29 3.31
C VAL A 67 -7.56 -6.73 3.79
N SER A 68 -8.56 -6.81 2.91
CA SER A 68 -9.90 -7.29 3.27
C SER A 68 -9.89 -8.70 3.84
N ASP A 69 -9.05 -9.57 3.28
CA ASP A 69 -8.96 -10.98 3.65
C ASP A 69 -7.63 -11.28 4.38
N PRO A 70 -7.63 -12.07 5.46
CA PRO A 70 -6.41 -12.53 6.10
C PRO A 70 -5.51 -13.34 5.15
N SER A 71 -4.26 -12.91 4.99
CA SER A 71 -3.26 -13.56 4.15
C SER A 71 -1.89 -13.54 4.84
N LEU A 72 -1.27 -14.72 5.00
CA LEU A 72 0.03 -14.86 5.66
C LEU A 72 1.14 -14.16 4.87
N GLY A 73 1.16 -14.30 3.54
CA GLY A 73 2.15 -13.65 2.67
C GLY A 73 2.06 -12.13 2.75
N VAL A 74 0.84 -11.60 2.59
CA VAL A 74 0.56 -10.16 2.73
C VAL A 74 1.00 -9.65 4.11
N GLY A 75 0.72 -10.40 5.18
CA GLY A 75 1.17 -10.05 6.53
C GLY A 75 2.70 -10.01 6.68
N MET A 76 3.42 -10.95 6.05
CA MET A 76 4.89 -10.95 6.04
C MET A 76 5.47 -9.75 5.29
N GLU A 77 4.87 -9.41 4.14
CA GLU A 77 5.26 -8.28 3.30
C GLU A 77 5.02 -6.94 4.02
N ILE A 78 3.85 -6.77 4.64
CA ILE A 78 3.51 -5.59 5.45
C ILE A 78 4.51 -5.42 6.60
N MET A 79 4.77 -6.49 7.36
CA MET A 79 5.67 -6.39 8.51
C MET A 79 7.08 -6.02 8.07
N LEU A 80 7.60 -6.60 6.99
CA LEU A 80 8.91 -6.25 6.45
C LEU A 80 8.97 -4.78 6.00
N ALA A 81 7.91 -4.28 5.36
CA ALA A 81 7.83 -2.89 4.94
C ALA A 81 7.90 -1.92 6.13
N ILE A 82 7.17 -2.23 7.20
CA ILE A 82 7.15 -1.45 8.45
C ILE A 82 8.54 -1.42 9.10
N GLU A 83 9.19 -2.58 9.24
CA GLU A 83 10.55 -2.68 9.81
C GLU A 83 11.59 -1.89 9.01
N LEU A 84 11.34 -1.71 7.71
CA LEU A 84 12.18 -0.92 6.81
C LEU A 84 11.76 0.55 6.72
N MET A 85 10.80 0.99 7.53
CA MET A 85 10.21 2.34 7.49
C MET A 85 9.68 2.73 6.09
N ARG A 86 9.21 1.75 5.32
CA ARG A 86 8.55 1.99 4.04
C ARG A 86 7.10 2.38 4.28
N PRO A 87 6.59 3.45 3.64
CA PRO A 87 5.17 3.76 3.70
C PRO A 87 4.31 2.59 3.21
N VAL A 88 3.19 2.34 3.89
CA VAL A 88 2.24 1.28 3.51
C VAL A 88 0.84 1.84 3.31
N LEU A 89 0.33 1.77 2.08
CA LEU A 89 -1.04 2.11 1.73
C LEU A 89 -1.89 0.84 1.76
N MET A 90 -2.73 0.71 2.78
CA MET A 90 -3.58 -0.46 3.00
C MET A 90 -5.02 -0.15 2.58
N PHE A 91 -5.47 -0.75 1.48
CA PHE A 91 -6.84 -0.68 1.00
C PHE A 91 -7.67 -1.82 1.59
N PHE A 92 -8.90 -1.54 1.97
CA PHE A 92 -9.86 -2.55 2.38
C PHE A 92 -11.26 -2.22 1.88
N ASP A 93 -12.03 -3.26 1.59
CA ASP A 93 -13.41 -3.17 1.13
C ASP A 93 -14.32 -2.73 2.28
N GLY A 94 -15.11 -1.68 2.07
CA GLY A 94 -16.02 -1.12 3.09
C GLY A 94 -17.14 -2.07 3.51
N GLU A 95 -17.40 -3.13 2.74
CA GLU A 95 -18.43 -4.12 3.07
C GLU A 95 -17.96 -5.22 4.03
N ILE A 96 -16.67 -5.27 4.40
CA ILE A 96 -16.18 -6.30 5.34
C ILE A 96 -16.69 -6.07 6.76
N GLU A 97 -17.13 -7.14 7.41
CA GLU A 97 -17.61 -7.07 8.80
C GLU A 97 -16.51 -6.71 9.80
N SER A 98 -15.28 -7.16 9.54
CA SER A 98 -14.16 -6.91 10.43
C SER A 98 -12.81 -6.92 9.71
N LEU A 99 -11.94 -6.00 10.13
CA LEU A 99 -10.55 -5.94 9.73
C LEU A 99 -9.65 -6.42 10.87
N SER A 100 -8.52 -7.04 10.52
CA SER A 100 -7.52 -7.52 11.50
C SER A 100 -7.10 -6.43 12.49
N LYS A 101 -7.08 -6.77 13.78
CA LYS A 101 -6.59 -5.88 14.85
C LYS A 101 -5.11 -5.51 14.65
N MET A 102 -4.31 -6.42 14.11
CA MET A 102 -2.90 -6.14 13.79
C MET A 102 -2.78 -5.12 12.65
N VAL A 103 -3.58 -5.28 11.59
CA VAL A 103 -3.63 -4.30 10.50
C VAL A 103 -4.05 -2.93 11.02
N ARG A 104 -5.13 -2.86 11.82
CA ARG A 104 -5.59 -1.62 12.47
C ARG A 104 -4.53 -0.97 13.36
N GLY A 105 -3.75 -1.77 14.08
CA GLY A 105 -2.72 -1.30 15.01
C GLY A 105 -1.33 -1.06 14.42
N ALA A 106 -1.06 -1.45 13.18
CA ALA A 106 0.27 -1.36 12.58
C ALA A 106 0.80 0.08 12.43
N ASP A 107 2.11 0.29 12.56
CA ASP A 107 2.75 1.58 12.30
C ASP A 107 3.05 1.78 10.81
N GLY A 108 3.50 2.97 10.41
CA GLY A 108 3.99 3.28 9.06
C GLY A 108 2.93 3.22 7.95
N LYS A 109 1.65 3.15 8.32
CA LYS A 109 0.55 2.88 7.38
C LYS A 109 -0.43 4.02 7.23
N VAL A 110 -1.21 3.94 6.16
CA VAL A 110 -2.54 4.57 6.05
C VAL A 110 -3.56 3.49 5.70
N LEU A 111 -4.72 3.51 6.35
CA LEU A 111 -5.86 2.67 6.01
C LEU A 111 -6.84 3.45 5.14
N ILE A 112 -7.24 2.83 4.03
CA ILE A 112 -8.08 3.44 3.02
C ILE A 112 -9.25 2.49 2.74
N GLU A 113 -10.44 2.92 3.11
CA GLU A 113 -11.67 2.23 2.74
C GLU A 113 -12.00 2.51 1.27
N TYR A 114 -12.44 1.49 0.54
CA TYR A 114 -13.02 1.63 -0.80
C TYR A 114 -14.29 0.79 -0.92
N ASN A 115 -15.27 1.28 -1.68
CA ASN A 115 -16.48 0.51 -2.02
C ASN A 115 -16.51 0.16 -3.51
N THR A 116 -15.79 0.94 -4.31
CA THR A 116 -15.66 0.74 -5.75
C THR A 116 -14.22 0.95 -6.19
N LEU A 117 -13.87 0.39 -7.36
CA LEU A 117 -12.57 0.65 -7.98
C LEU A 117 -12.37 2.12 -8.41
N GLU A 118 -13.47 2.87 -8.58
CA GLU A 118 -13.41 4.31 -8.85
C GLU A 118 -12.95 5.07 -7.60
N ASP A 119 -13.31 4.62 -6.39
CA ASP A 119 -12.83 5.20 -5.13
C ASP A 119 -11.32 5.03 -5.00
N VAL A 120 -10.80 3.84 -5.35
CA VAL A 120 -9.37 3.54 -5.37
C VAL A 120 -8.64 4.49 -6.32
N GLU A 121 -9.16 4.67 -7.53
CA GLU A 121 -8.58 5.59 -8.52
C GLU A 121 -8.60 7.04 -8.05
N LYS A 122 -9.74 7.54 -7.57
CA LYS A 122 -9.86 8.89 -7.03
C LYS A 122 -8.86 9.12 -5.92
N LYS A 123 -8.69 8.12 -5.03
CA LYS A 123 -7.75 8.23 -3.93
C LYS A 123 -6.31 8.30 -4.42
N LEU A 124 -5.89 7.40 -5.31
CA LEU A 124 -4.50 7.38 -5.81
C LEU A 124 -4.17 8.63 -6.63
N ARG A 125 -5.10 9.10 -7.47
CA ARG A 125 -4.89 10.31 -8.31
C ARG A 125 -4.97 11.63 -7.54
N ALA A 126 -5.50 11.65 -6.31
CA ALA A 126 -5.55 12.84 -5.47
C ALA A 126 -4.22 13.19 -4.77
N HIS A 127 -3.21 12.32 -4.92
CA HIS A 127 -1.92 12.43 -4.26
C HIS A 127 -0.77 12.28 -5.27
N ASN A 128 0.32 13.00 -5.01
CA ASN A 128 1.62 12.76 -5.60
C ASN A 128 2.28 11.58 -4.86
N LEU A 129 2.34 10.44 -5.54
CA LEU A 129 2.89 9.21 -4.99
C LEU A 129 4.41 9.07 -5.21
N GLU A 130 5.07 10.08 -5.81
CA GLU A 130 6.50 10.01 -6.11
C GLU A 130 7.40 10.19 -4.88
N ASN A 131 6.89 10.84 -3.83
CA ASN A 131 7.66 11.09 -2.63
C ASN A 131 6.79 10.92 -1.39
N LEU A 132 6.70 9.68 -0.93
CA LEU A 132 5.99 9.32 0.30
C LEU A 132 6.97 9.12 1.44
N ILE A 133 6.60 9.60 2.63
CA ILE A 133 7.34 9.37 3.86
C ILE A 133 6.43 8.85 4.97
N VAL A 134 7.04 8.13 5.91
CA VAL A 134 6.37 7.75 7.16
C VAL A 134 6.37 8.97 8.09
N GLN A 135 5.20 9.56 8.29
CA GLN A 135 4.98 10.71 9.16
C GLN A 135 3.60 10.60 9.81
N LYS A 136 3.56 10.63 11.15
CA LYS A 136 2.30 10.63 11.90
C LYS A 136 1.53 11.91 11.64
N CYS A 137 0.28 11.77 11.24
CA CYS A 137 -0.64 12.89 11.05
C CYS A 137 -1.15 13.39 12.42
N PRO A 138 -1.19 14.71 12.67
CA PRO A 138 -1.75 15.25 13.91
C PRO A 138 -3.28 15.27 13.94
N VAL A 139 -3.95 14.99 12.81
CA VAL A 139 -5.40 15.13 12.64
C VAL A 139 -6.12 13.78 12.54
N CYS A 140 -5.45 12.72 12.08
CA CYS A 140 -6.04 11.39 11.89
C CYS A 140 -5.01 10.28 12.16
N ASP A 141 -5.43 9.03 12.10
CA ASP A 141 -4.58 7.87 12.42
C ASP A 141 -3.58 7.48 11.32
N ALA A 142 -3.53 8.21 10.21
CA ALA A 142 -2.59 7.95 9.13
C ALA A 142 -1.15 8.30 9.55
N GLN A 143 -0.21 7.46 9.11
CA GLN A 143 1.22 7.63 9.34
C GLN A 143 2.00 7.75 8.02
N VAL A 144 1.32 8.13 6.94
CA VAL A 144 1.93 8.33 5.61
C VAL A 144 1.55 9.72 5.09
N ALA A 145 2.55 10.44 4.60
CA ALA A 145 2.39 11.75 3.98
C ALA A 145 3.11 11.79 2.63
N GLU A 146 2.54 12.53 1.68
CA GLU A 146 3.25 12.98 0.49
C GLU A 146 4.06 14.25 0.81
N VAL A 147 5.26 14.33 0.23
CA VAL A 147 6.14 15.48 0.33
C VAL A 147 5.84 16.45 -0.82
N LEU A 148 5.51 17.68 -0.47
CA LEU A 148 5.28 18.79 -1.40
C LEU A 148 6.45 19.78 -1.33
N GLU A 149 6.54 20.70 -2.29
CA GLU A 149 7.55 21.77 -2.27
C GLU A 149 7.54 22.56 -0.96
N GLU A 150 6.33 22.84 -0.44
CA GLU A 150 6.12 23.59 0.80
C GLU A 150 5.39 22.73 1.85
N GLY A 151 6.05 21.65 2.27
CA GLY A 151 5.65 20.88 3.45
C GLY A 151 5.09 19.50 3.13
N LEU A 152 4.22 19.01 4.02
CA LEU A 152 3.68 17.65 3.96
C LEU A 152 2.16 17.68 3.85
N LYS A 153 1.61 16.74 3.10
CA LYS A 153 0.17 16.48 3.02
C LYS A 153 -0.12 15.05 3.41
N CYS A 154 -1.00 14.87 4.39
CA CYS A 154 -1.37 13.54 4.88
C CYS A 154 -2.13 12.75 3.81
N ILE A 155 -1.74 11.49 3.54
CA ILE A 155 -2.47 10.61 2.60
C ILE A 155 -3.86 10.24 3.13
N GLY A 156 -4.03 10.12 4.45
CA GLY A 156 -5.32 9.83 5.08
C GLY A 156 -6.36 10.93 4.86
N CYS A 157 -6.22 12.03 5.59
CA CYS A 157 -7.22 13.12 5.62
C CYS A 157 -6.94 14.29 4.66
N GLY A 158 -5.79 14.32 3.97
CA GLY A 158 -5.43 15.42 3.08
C GLY A 158 -5.00 16.71 3.79
N SER A 159 -4.93 16.73 5.12
CA SER A 159 -4.47 17.92 5.85
C SER A 159 -3.04 18.26 5.45
N GLY A 160 -2.85 19.50 5.01
CA GLY A 160 -1.55 20.07 4.69
C GLY A 160 -1.01 20.94 5.82
N GLY A 161 0.30 20.96 5.97
CA GLY A 161 0.99 21.82 6.93
C GLY A 161 1.45 21.06 8.16
N HIS A 162 2.75 21.09 8.41
CA HIS A 162 3.45 21.69 9.54
C HIS A 162 4.93 21.33 9.36
N GLN A 163 5.83 22.27 9.63
CA GLN A 163 7.28 22.12 9.41
C GLN A 163 7.80 20.79 9.97
N VAL A 164 8.58 20.08 9.16
CA VAL A 164 9.36 18.92 9.59
C VAL A 164 10.19 19.35 10.80
N THR A 165 9.81 18.88 11.98
CA THR A 165 10.71 18.95 13.13
C THR A 165 11.60 17.73 12.99
N VAL A 166 12.78 17.95 12.39
CA VAL A 166 13.87 16.97 12.32
C VAL A 166 14.35 16.66 13.73
#